data_AF-A0A1H3RFT9-F1
#
_entry.id   AF-A0A1H3RFT9-F1
#
_cell.length_a   1.000
_cell.length_b   1.000
_cell.length_c   1.000
_cell.angle_alpha   90.00
_cell.angle_beta   90.00
_cell.angle_gamma   90.00
#
_symmetry.space_group_name_H-M   'P 1'
#
loop_
_entity.id
_entity.type
_entity.pdbx_description
1 polymer ?
#
loop_
_entity_poly.entity_id
_entity_poly.type
_entity_poly.pdbx_seq_one_letter_code
_entity_poly.pdbx_strand_id
1 'polypeptide(L)'
;MTDDHPADSGTDLREVPLSALEHYAYCHRQTALIHVEGVWSESVETVRGDLSHTTVDLPGIQRRRGLTVIRSLPVWSHTHGLRGICDIVEFEKGTATPVEYKVGHYKAGGPAELQLGGQALCLLEAGFDVPTGYIYSVAERRRHAIPIDTHLLDRVVAATVAVRRLLDTPALPGRAQRRPLPAMFTARGLPARTDRRPAAGHTRPVDPTTIGTVV
;
A
#
# COMPACT_ATOMS: atom_id res chain seq x y z
N MET A 1 -25.07 -5.10 44.86
CA MET A 1 -25.15 -3.96 43.94
C MET A 1 -24.40 -4.40 42.69
N THR A 2 -25.09 -5.12 41.83
CA THR A 2 -24.56 -5.66 40.57
C THR A 2 -24.47 -4.50 39.60
N ASP A 3 -23.25 -4.09 39.28
CA ASP A 3 -22.99 -3.06 38.28
C ASP A 3 -23.11 -3.75 36.91
N ASP A 4 -24.30 -3.63 36.34
CA ASP A 4 -24.66 -4.08 35.01
C ASP A 4 -24.11 -3.04 34.02
N HIS A 5 -22.86 -3.23 33.59
CA HIS A 5 -22.28 -2.39 32.55
C HIS A 5 -22.90 -2.83 31.22
N PRO A 6 -23.68 -1.97 30.53
CA PRO A 6 -24.30 -2.36 29.28
C PRO A 6 -23.18 -2.61 28.27
N ALA A 7 -23.19 -3.80 27.67
CA ALA A 7 -22.33 -4.11 26.54
C ALA A 7 -22.61 -3.06 25.46
N ASP A 8 -21.63 -2.18 25.22
CA ASP A 8 -21.63 -1.27 24.08
C ASP A 8 -21.58 -2.11 22.81
N SER A 9 -22.75 -2.44 22.28
CA SER A 9 -22.92 -3.08 20.97
C SER A 9 -22.73 -2.04 19.85
N GLY A 10 -21.62 -1.30 19.90
CA GLY A 10 -21.08 -0.56 18.79
C GLY A 10 -20.50 -1.55 17.80
N THR A 11 -20.94 -1.51 16.55
CA THR A 11 -20.40 -2.39 15.51
C THR A 11 -18.93 -2.01 15.29
N ASP A 12 -18.00 -2.77 15.87
CA ASP A 12 -16.56 -2.57 15.69
C ASP A 12 -16.21 -2.87 14.23
N LEU A 13 -16.19 -1.81 13.41
CA LEU A 13 -15.84 -1.93 12.00
C LEU A 13 -14.38 -2.34 11.90
N ARG A 14 -14.09 -3.44 11.18
CA ARG A 14 -12.71 -3.84 10.88
C ARG A 14 -11.91 -2.64 10.36
N GLU A 15 -10.83 -2.29 11.04
CA GLU A 15 -9.95 -1.19 10.64
C GLU A 15 -9.37 -1.44 9.24
N VAL A 16 -9.37 -0.39 8.42
CA VAL A 16 -8.79 -0.36 7.08
C VAL A 16 -7.58 0.59 7.09
N PRO A 17 -6.37 0.09 6.78
CA PRO A 17 -5.19 0.95 6.66
C PRO A 17 -5.34 1.95 5.50
N LEU A 18 -4.96 3.21 5.70
CA LEU A 18 -4.99 4.24 4.63
C LEU A 18 -4.18 3.84 3.40
N SER A 19 -3.04 3.17 3.58
CA SER A 19 -2.22 2.64 2.48
C SER A 19 -2.93 1.54 1.68
N ALA A 20 -3.91 0.84 2.27
CA ALA A 20 -4.72 -0.14 1.57
C ALA A 20 -5.63 0.51 0.50
N LEU A 21 -6.03 1.77 0.69
CA LEU A 21 -6.81 2.51 -0.32
C LEU A 21 -5.98 2.75 -1.60
N GLU A 22 -4.71 3.15 -1.46
CA GLU A 22 -3.79 3.28 -2.59
C GLU A 22 -3.54 1.92 -3.25
N HIS A 23 -3.23 0.89 -2.47
CA HIS A 23 -3.00 -0.45 -3.01
C HIS A 23 -4.23 -0.97 -3.75
N TYR A 24 -5.43 -0.71 -3.25
CA TYR A 24 -6.68 -1.12 -3.89
C TYR A 24 -6.85 -0.40 -5.22
N ALA A 25 -6.74 0.92 -5.22
CA ALA A 25 -6.85 1.70 -6.43
C ALA A 25 -5.78 1.35 -7.50
N TYR A 26 -4.61 0.86 -7.07
CA TYR A 26 -3.59 0.36 -7.99
C TYR A 26 -3.90 -1.05 -8.51
N CYS A 27 -4.11 -2.01 -7.61
CA CYS A 27 -4.42 -3.41 -7.90
C CYS A 27 -5.03 -4.14 -6.69
N HIS A 28 -6.26 -4.66 -6.84
CA HIS A 28 -6.96 -5.37 -5.76
C HIS A 28 -6.19 -6.61 -5.29
N ARG A 29 -5.52 -7.30 -6.22
CA ARG A 29 -4.65 -8.45 -5.88
C ARG A 29 -3.45 -8.02 -5.04
N GLN A 30 -2.82 -6.88 -5.36
CA GLN A 30 -1.72 -6.34 -4.55
C GLN A 30 -2.19 -6.01 -3.13
N THR A 31 -3.42 -5.50 -2.98
CA THR A 31 -4.03 -5.25 -1.67
C THR A 31 -4.16 -6.52 -0.86
N ALA A 32 -4.71 -7.60 -1.45
CA ALA A 32 -4.80 -8.90 -0.79
C ALA A 32 -3.41 -9.45 -0.41
N LEU A 33 -2.43 -9.40 -1.32
CA LEU A 33 -1.08 -9.88 -1.05
C LEU A 33 -0.38 -9.12 0.10
N ILE A 34 -0.57 -7.80 0.17
CA ILE A 34 0.06 -6.95 1.21
C ILE A 34 -0.68 -7.08 2.54
N HIS A 35 -1.99 -6.90 2.54
CA HIS A 35 -2.79 -6.67 3.76
C HIS A 35 -3.55 -7.90 4.25
N VAL A 36 -3.77 -8.91 3.42
CA VAL A 36 -4.43 -10.17 3.80
C VAL A 36 -3.41 -11.27 4.08
N GLU A 37 -2.44 -11.45 3.19
CA GLU A 37 -1.45 -12.52 3.31
C GLU A 37 -0.21 -12.13 4.14
N GLY A 38 -0.10 -10.87 4.56
CA GLY A 38 1.01 -10.39 5.39
C GLY A 38 2.38 -10.51 4.72
N VAL A 39 2.45 -10.61 3.38
CA VAL A 39 3.71 -10.81 2.64
C VAL A 39 4.66 -9.61 2.75
N TRP A 40 4.23 -8.52 3.38
CA TRP A 40 5.05 -7.36 3.69
C TRP A 40 4.92 -6.95 5.16
N SER A 41 5.62 -7.65 6.03
CA SER A 41 5.77 -7.25 7.45
C SER A 41 7.04 -6.47 7.77
N GLU A 42 8.04 -6.34 6.87
CA GLU A 42 9.32 -5.71 7.28
C GLU A 42 10.06 -4.86 6.21
N SER A 43 9.63 -4.85 4.94
CA SER A 43 10.49 -4.29 3.87
C SER A 43 9.92 -3.11 3.06
N VAL A 44 8.61 -2.79 3.04
CA VAL A 44 8.15 -1.63 2.22
C VAL A 44 8.40 -0.33 2.96
N GLU A 45 8.20 -0.31 4.29
CA GLU A 45 8.55 0.85 5.12
C GLU A 45 10.05 1.13 5.03
N THR A 46 10.87 0.07 5.05
CA THR A 46 12.33 0.16 4.97
C THR A 46 12.84 0.54 3.57
N VAL A 47 12.20 0.07 2.47
CA VAL A 47 12.68 0.33 1.09
C VAL A 47 12.04 1.56 0.44
N ARG A 48 10.86 2.02 0.89
CA ARG A 48 10.39 3.39 0.55
C ARG A 48 11.27 4.46 1.22
N GLY A 49 11.91 4.13 2.35
CA GLY A 49 12.65 5.07 3.19
C GLY A 49 14.05 5.48 2.69
N ASP A 50 14.78 4.62 1.99
CA ASP A 50 16.26 4.70 2.09
C ASP A 50 16.97 5.80 1.29
N LEU A 51 16.32 6.52 0.37
CA LEU A 51 17.00 7.57 -0.41
C LEU A 51 16.29 8.94 -0.42
N SER A 52 15.16 9.09 0.25
CA SER A 52 14.47 10.39 0.35
C SER A 52 13.81 10.70 1.70
N HIS A 53 13.73 9.74 2.63
CA HIS A 53 13.07 9.93 3.92
C HIS A 53 14.01 10.18 5.11
N THR A 54 15.33 10.23 4.93
CA THR A 54 16.27 10.40 6.07
C THR A 54 16.07 11.73 6.82
N THR A 55 15.30 12.69 6.28
CA THR A 55 14.90 13.95 6.95
C THR A 55 13.39 14.02 7.29
N VAL A 56 12.57 13.12 6.75
CA VAL A 56 11.10 13.14 6.90
C VAL A 56 10.61 12.16 7.98
N ASP A 57 11.37 11.10 8.26
CA ASP A 57 10.95 10.01 9.15
C ASP A 57 11.10 10.28 10.66
N LEU A 58 11.68 11.42 11.07
CA LEU A 58 11.64 11.80 12.49
C LEU A 58 10.32 12.52 12.77
N PRO A 59 9.45 11.95 13.64
CA PRO A 59 8.29 12.68 14.14
C PRO A 59 8.76 14.03 14.68
N GLY A 60 8.14 15.10 14.22
CA GLY A 60 8.63 16.44 14.50
C GLY A 60 7.57 17.49 14.29
N ILE A 61 7.58 18.48 15.18
CA ILE A 61 6.71 19.66 15.10
C ILE A 61 7.58 20.87 14.80
N GLN A 62 7.30 21.54 13.69
CA GLN A 62 7.93 22.81 13.33
C GLN A 62 6.88 23.91 13.36
N ARG A 63 7.10 24.97 14.14
CA ARG A 63 6.19 26.12 14.22
C ARG A 63 6.89 27.37 13.70
N ARG A 64 6.31 28.04 12.71
CA ARG A 64 6.80 29.33 12.19
C ARG A 64 5.64 30.20 11.72
N ARG A 65 5.60 31.46 12.17
CA ARG A 65 4.67 32.51 11.66
C ARG A 65 3.20 32.07 11.54
N GLY A 66 2.68 31.31 12.52
CA GLY A 66 1.29 30.84 12.52
C GLY A 66 1.05 29.50 11.80
N LEU A 67 2.05 28.99 11.08
CA LEU A 67 2.05 27.66 10.47
C LEU A 67 2.66 26.64 11.43
N THR A 68 1.95 25.54 11.69
CA THR A 68 2.48 24.36 12.39
C THR A 68 2.58 23.20 11.41
N VAL A 69 3.78 22.68 11.20
CA VAL A 69 4.03 21.51 10.36
C VAL A 69 4.33 20.32 11.26
N ILE A 70 3.57 19.25 11.10
CA ILE A 70 3.78 17.98 11.80
C ILE A 70 4.17 16.92 10.77
N ARG A 71 5.23 16.16 11.06
CA ARG A 71 5.64 14.99 10.27
C ARG A 71 5.17 13.70 10.92
N SER A 72 4.85 12.70 10.10
CA SER A 72 4.44 11.36 10.53
C SER A 72 3.26 11.39 11.52
N LEU A 73 2.23 12.19 11.22
CA LEU A 73 1.07 12.36 12.09
C LEU A 73 0.13 11.14 11.97
N PRO A 74 -0.10 10.36 13.05
CA PRO A 74 -1.12 9.32 13.04
C PRO A 74 -2.51 9.94 12.96
N VAL A 75 -3.37 9.38 12.11
CA VAL A 75 -4.75 9.84 11.90
C VAL A 75 -5.71 8.65 11.83
N TRP A 76 -6.96 8.87 12.22
CA TRP A 76 -8.00 7.86 12.20
C TRP A 76 -9.39 8.47 11.97
N SER A 77 -10.30 7.63 11.47
CA SER A 77 -11.73 7.89 11.36
C SER A 77 -12.44 6.73 12.02
N HIS A 78 -13.13 6.99 13.13
CA HIS A 78 -13.96 6.00 13.80
C HIS A 78 -15.21 5.71 12.96
N THR A 79 -15.78 6.76 12.37
CA THR A 79 -17.00 6.68 11.54
C THR A 79 -16.83 5.69 10.37
N HIS A 80 -15.65 5.69 9.74
CA HIS A 80 -15.38 4.85 8.56
C HIS A 80 -14.46 3.67 8.86
N GLY A 81 -13.91 3.57 10.07
CA GLY A 81 -12.91 2.59 10.46
C GLY A 81 -11.62 2.70 9.63
N LEU A 82 -11.13 3.92 9.40
CA LEU A 82 -9.85 4.17 8.71
C LEU A 82 -8.76 4.51 9.72
N ARG A 83 -7.53 4.06 9.45
CA ARG A 83 -6.37 4.41 10.27
C ARG A 83 -5.09 4.45 9.44
N GLY A 84 -4.17 5.36 9.76
CA GLY A 84 -2.85 5.38 9.16
C GLY A 84 -2.03 6.60 9.56
N ILE A 85 -1.08 6.97 8.71
CA ILE A 85 -0.14 8.07 8.95
C ILE A 85 -0.25 9.07 7.79
N CYS A 86 -0.21 10.35 8.11
CA CYS A 86 0.10 11.42 7.17
C CYS A 86 1.60 11.70 7.20
N ASP A 87 2.27 11.72 6.04
CA ASP A 87 3.70 12.03 5.96
C ASP A 87 3.99 13.43 6.53
N ILE A 88 3.22 14.43 6.08
CA ILE A 88 3.25 15.79 6.58
C ILE A 88 1.82 16.33 6.68
N VAL A 89 1.52 17.08 7.74
CA VAL A 89 0.33 17.93 7.82
C VAL A 89 0.73 19.34 8.20
N GLU A 90 0.31 20.29 7.38
CA GLU A 90 0.47 21.73 7.60
C GLU A 90 -0.84 22.28 8.22
N PHE A 91 -0.75 22.87 9.40
CA PHE A 91 -1.87 23.46 10.12
C PHE A 91 -1.76 24.97 10.19
N GLU A 92 -2.81 25.66 9.79
CA GLU A 92 -2.95 27.11 9.91
C GLU A 92 -4.42 27.48 10.19
N LYS A 93 -4.67 28.19 11.31
CA LYS A 93 -5.99 28.78 11.64
C LYS A 93 -7.19 27.81 11.54
N GLY A 94 -7.05 26.57 12.01
CA GLY A 94 -8.11 25.55 11.97
C GLY A 94 -8.18 24.77 10.66
N THR A 95 -7.40 25.16 9.65
CA THR A 95 -7.23 24.41 8.42
C THR A 95 -6.05 23.44 8.55
N ALA A 96 -6.26 22.18 8.17
CA ALA A 96 -5.23 21.18 7.99
C ALA A 96 -5.00 20.93 6.50
N THR A 97 -3.75 20.80 6.09
CA THR A 97 -3.34 20.54 4.70
C THR A 97 -2.40 19.33 4.69
N PRO A 98 -2.90 18.13 4.37
CA PRO A 98 -2.07 16.94 4.26
C PRO A 98 -1.18 17.00 3.00
N VAL A 99 0.06 16.53 3.12
CA VAL A 99 1.02 16.42 2.02
C VAL A 99 1.57 14.98 1.98
N GLU A 100 1.17 14.22 0.98
CA GLU A 100 1.61 12.83 0.73
C GLU A 100 2.84 12.84 -0.19
N TYR A 101 3.92 12.18 0.22
CA TYR A 101 5.15 12.08 -0.57
C TYR A 101 5.12 10.84 -1.46
N LYS A 102 5.46 11.02 -2.74
CA LYS A 102 5.61 9.91 -3.69
C LYS A 102 6.91 10.04 -4.46
N VAL A 103 7.65 8.93 -4.57
CA VAL A 103 8.93 8.86 -5.30
C VAL A 103 8.72 9.06 -6.80
N GLY A 104 7.65 8.47 -7.36
CA GLY A 104 7.36 8.51 -8.80
C GLY A 104 6.62 9.77 -9.27
N HIS A 105 6.43 9.87 -10.58
CA HIS A 105 5.63 10.93 -11.20
C HIS A 105 4.19 10.91 -10.70
N TYR A 106 3.62 12.11 -10.52
CA TYR A 106 2.22 12.24 -10.19
C TYR A 106 1.35 11.83 -11.39
N LYS A 107 0.24 11.16 -11.08
CA LYS A 107 -0.79 10.81 -12.06
C LYS A 107 -2.15 11.30 -11.54
N ALA A 108 -2.75 12.22 -12.28
CA ALA A 108 -4.09 12.72 -12.00
C ALA A 108 -5.13 11.59 -12.01
N GLY A 109 -6.04 11.61 -11.03
CA GLY A 109 -7.01 10.54 -10.81
C GLY A 109 -6.37 9.23 -10.32
N GLY A 110 -5.09 9.27 -9.93
CA GLY A 110 -4.31 8.09 -9.58
C GLY A 110 -4.59 7.54 -8.18
N PRO A 111 -4.01 6.37 -7.86
CA PRO A 111 -4.16 5.71 -6.56
C PRO A 111 -3.78 6.57 -5.34
N ALA A 112 -2.73 7.39 -5.47
CA ALA A 112 -2.24 8.25 -4.39
C ALA A 112 -3.29 9.27 -3.91
N GLU A 113 -4.19 9.71 -4.80
CA GLU A 113 -5.27 10.64 -4.41
C GLU A 113 -6.27 9.99 -3.46
N LEU A 114 -6.51 8.68 -3.58
CA LEU A 114 -7.43 7.97 -2.68
C LEU A 114 -6.85 7.83 -1.26
N GLN A 115 -5.55 7.60 -1.13
CA GLN A 115 -4.90 7.62 0.19
C GLN A 115 -4.91 9.02 0.80
N LEU A 116 -4.57 10.06 0.01
CA LEU A 116 -4.66 11.45 0.44
C LEU A 116 -6.08 11.84 0.85
N GLY A 117 -7.09 11.41 0.09
CA GLY A 117 -8.49 11.62 0.45
C GLY A 117 -8.88 10.93 1.76
N GLY A 118 -8.37 9.72 2.02
CA GLY A 118 -8.56 9.03 3.30
C GLY A 118 -7.91 9.78 4.47
N GLN A 119 -6.68 10.30 4.29
CA GLN A 119 -6.01 11.15 5.28
C GLN A 119 -6.83 12.42 5.56
N ALA A 120 -7.32 13.08 4.49
CA ALA A 120 -8.16 14.26 4.60
C ALA A 120 -9.48 13.96 5.33
N LEU A 121 -10.12 12.82 5.06
CA LEU A 121 -11.33 12.39 5.76
C LEU A 121 -11.08 12.25 7.26
N CYS A 122 -9.98 11.62 7.67
CA CYS A 122 -9.62 11.50 9.09
C CYS A 122 -9.39 12.88 9.75
N LEU A 123 -8.76 13.81 9.04
CA LEU A 123 -8.53 15.17 9.54
C LEU A 123 -9.83 15.98 9.65
N LEU A 124 -10.77 15.82 8.70
CA LEU A 124 -12.11 16.40 8.76
C LEU A 124 -12.87 15.88 9.99
N GLU A 125 -12.82 14.56 10.25
CA GLU A 125 -13.46 13.96 11.44
C GLU A 125 -12.82 14.44 12.75
N ALA A 126 -11.53 14.75 12.75
CA ALA A 126 -10.84 15.36 13.88
C ALA A 126 -11.19 16.85 14.11
N GLY A 127 -12.03 17.45 13.25
CA GLY A 127 -12.57 18.80 13.42
C GLY A 127 -11.79 19.90 12.71
N PHE A 128 -10.93 19.56 11.74
CA PHE A 128 -10.23 20.55 10.92
C PHE A 128 -10.95 20.82 9.60
N ASP A 129 -10.81 22.02 9.05
CA ASP A 129 -11.12 22.28 7.65
C ASP A 129 -10.01 21.70 6.77
N VAL A 130 -10.36 21.01 5.68
CA VAL A 130 -9.38 20.42 4.77
C VAL A 130 -9.80 20.68 3.32
N PRO A 131 -9.69 21.91 2.79
CA PRO A 131 -10.14 22.23 1.43
C PRO A 131 -9.20 21.69 0.35
N THR A 132 -7.94 21.43 0.68
CA THR A 132 -6.91 21.00 -0.28
C THR A 132 -5.88 20.11 0.42
N GLY A 133 -5.46 19.06 -0.26
CA GLY A 133 -4.25 18.31 0.06
C GLY A 133 -3.24 18.40 -1.09
N TYR A 134 -2.04 17.91 -0.86
CA TYR A 134 -1.00 17.87 -1.88
C TYR A 134 -0.40 16.48 -2.02
N ILE A 135 -0.12 16.10 -3.26
CA ILE A 135 0.84 15.02 -3.56
C ILE A 135 2.15 15.69 -3.95
N TYR A 136 3.23 15.41 -3.22
CA TYR A 136 4.57 15.84 -3.58
C TYR A 136 5.26 14.73 -4.40
N SER A 137 5.48 14.99 -5.69
CA SER A 137 6.24 14.12 -6.58
C SER A 137 7.73 14.42 -6.42
N VAL A 138 8.52 13.45 -5.94
CA VAL A 138 9.98 13.59 -5.82
C VAL A 138 10.63 13.62 -7.20
N ALA A 139 10.14 12.80 -8.14
CA ALA A 139 10.61 12.80 -9.53
C ALA A 139 10.48 14.17 -10.20
N GLU A 140 9.42 14.91 -9.90
CA GLU A 140 9.17 16.26 -10.44
C GLU A 140 9.61 17.38 -9.49
N ARG A 141 9.95 17.04 -8.24
CA ARG A 141 10.24 17.97 -7.14
C ARG A 141 9.15 19.04 -6.98
N ARG A 142 7.89 18.63 -7.09
CA ARG A 142 6.74 19.54 -7.18
C ARG A 142 5.55 19.03 -6.38
N ARG A 143 4.79 19.98 -5.80
CA ARG A 143 3.46 19.74 -5.21
C ARG A 143 2.37 19.81 -6.29
N HIS A 144 1.49 18.82 -6.28
CA HIS A 144 0.26 18.77 -7.07
C HIS A 144 -0.92 18.97 -6.12
N ALA A 145 -1.69 20.04 -6.32
CA ALA A 145 -2.84 20.36 -5.48
C ALA A 145 -4.01 19.45 -5.83
N ILE A 146 -4.60 18.84 -4.81
CA ILE A 146 -5.77 17.98 -4.92
C ILE A 146 -6.90 18.63 -4.11
N PRO A 147 -7.96 19.12 -4.76
CA PRO A 147 -9.16 19.57 -4.06
C PRO A 147 -9.75 18.42 -3.24
N ILE A 148 -10.09 18.68 -1.99
CA ILE A 148 -10.83 17.71 -1.17
C ILE A 148 -12.31 18.05 -1.31
N ASP A 149 -12.92 17.49 -2.35
CA ASP A 149 -14.33 17.65 -2.64
C ASP A 149 -15.14 16.40 -2.27
N THR A 150 -16.47 16.52 -2.36
CA THR A 150 -17.38 15.41 -2.08
C THR A 150 -17.12 14.22 -2.99
N HIS A 151 -16.74 14.44 -4.25
CA HIS A 151 -16.45 13.36 -5.19
C HIS A 151 -15.24 12.52 -4.77
N LEU A 152 -14.16 13.15 -4.28
CA LEU A 152 -13.01 12.43 -3.74
C LEU A 152 -13.40 11.66 -2.47
N LEU A 153 -14.12 12.30 -1.55
CA LEU A 153 -14.54 11.67 -0.29
C LEU A 153 -15.48 10.48 -0.53
N ASP A 154 -16.43 10.59 -1.45
CA ASP A 154 -17.33 9.49 -1.83
C ASP A 154 -16.55 8.29 -2.39
N ARG A 155 -15.52 8.55 -3.21
CA ARG A 155 -14.63 7.50 -3.71
C ARG A 155 -13.84 6.83 -2.58
N VAL A 156 -13.38 7.59 -1.59
CA VAL A 156 -12.68 7.06 -0.40
C VAL A 156 -13.60 6.14 0.39
N VAL A 157 -14.83 6.58 0.67
CA VAL A 157 -15.81 5.78 1.42
C VAL A 157 -16.13 4.48 0.68
N ALA A 158 -16.39 4.57 -0.63
CA ALA A 158 -16.63 3.39 -1.46
C ALA A 158 -15.44 2.41 -1.48
N ALA A 159 -14.22 2.93 -1.62
CA ALA A 159 -13.00 2.12 -1.58
C ALA A 159 -12.80 1.47 -0.21
N THR A 160 -13.08 2.19 0.88
CA THR A 160 -12.99 1.68 2.26
C THR A 160 -13.90 0.48 2.45
N VAL A 161 -15.15 0.57 2.02
CA VAL A 161 -16.11 -0.55 2.09
C VAL A 161 -15.62 -1.73 1.27
N ALA A 162 -15.11 -1.50 0.05
CA ALA A 162 -14.63 -2.57 -0.81
C ALA A 162 -13.37 -3.26 -0.25
N VAL A 163 -12.42 -2.50 0.29
CA VAL A 163 -11.22 -3.02 0.95
C VAL A 163 -11.61 -3.82 2.18
N ARG A 164 -12.51 -3.29 3.04
CA ARG A 164 -12.98 -3.99 4.22
C ARG A 164 -13.54 -5.38 3.87
N ARG A 165 -14.42 -5.45 2.87
CA ARG A 165 -14.97 -6.73 2.37
C ARG A 165 -13.88 -7.70 1.90
N LEU A 166 -12.85 -7.19 1.22
CA LEU A 166 -11.70 -8.00 0.80
C LEU A 166 -10.90 -8.53 2.00
N LEU A 167 -10.76 -7.75 3.06
CA LEU A 167 -10.09 -8.16 4.29
C LEU A 167 -10.92 -9.17 5.11
N ASP A 168 -12.25 -9.02 5.11
CA ASP A 168 -13.17 -9.92 5.81
C ASP A 168 -13.37 -11.26 5.10
N THR A 169 -13.33 -11.25 3.76
CA THR A 169 -13.49 -12.45 2.92
C THR A 169 -12.24 -12.64 2.05
N PRO A 170 -11.19 -13.30 2.57
CA PRO A 170 -9.91 -13.45 1.88
C PRO A 170 -10.02 -14.48 0.74
N ALA A 171 -10.71 -14.12 -0.34
CA ALA A 171 -10.64 -14.80 -1.62
C ALA A 171 -9.73 -13.98 -2.54
N LEU A 172 -8.59 -14.54 -2.91
CA LEU A 172 -7.65 -13.92 -3.86
C LEU A 172 -8.38 -13.58 -5.16
N PRO A 173 -8.49 -12.29 -5.56
CA PRO A 173 -9.10 -11.95 -6.83
C PRO A 173 -8.28 -12.56 -7.99
N GLY A 174 -9.00 -13.09 -8.98
CA GLY A 174 -8.42 -13.72 -10.16
C GLY A 174 -7.44 -12.81 -10.90
N ARG A 175 -6.48 -13.41 -11.61
CA ARG A 175 -5.29 -12.76 -12.23
C ARG A 175 -5.60 -11.67 -13.28
N ALA A 176 -6.88 -11.48 -13.64
CA ALA A 176 -7.33 -10.65 -14.76
C ALA A 176 -7.55 -9.16 -14.42
N GLN A 177 -7.31 -8.70 -13.19
CA GLN A 177 -7.49 -7.29 -12.84
C GLN A 177 -6.25 -6.48 -13.21
N ARG A 178 -6.40 -5.72 -14.31
CA ARG A 178 -5.37 -5.23 -15.23
C ARG A 178 -4.42 -4.18 -14.64
N ARG A 179 -3.35 -4.61 -13.96
CA ARG A 179 -2.04 -3.95 -13.99
C ARG A 179 -0.96 -4.93 -13.51
N PRO A 180 0.19 -5.03 -14.20
CA PRO A 180 1.28 -5.87 -13.74
C PRO A 180 1.71 -5.40 -12.35
N LEU A 181 1.92 -6.35 -11.44
CA LEU A 181 2.50 -6.06 -10.14
C LEU A 181 3.88 -5.40 -10.35
N PRO A 182 4.27 -4.39 -9.56
CA PRO A 182 5.64 -3.88 -9.59
C PRO A 182 6.62 -5.03 -9.33
N ALA A 183 7.81 -4.99 -9.96
CA ALA A 183 8.79 -6.08 -9.99
C ALA A 183 9.20 -6.63 -8.59
N MET A 184 8.97 -5.86 -7.53
CA MET A 184 9.14 -6.27 -6.13
C MET A 184 8.21 -7.41 -5.66
N PHE A 185 7.15 -7.74 -6.41
CA PHE A 185 6.17 -8.80 -6.08
C PHE A 185 6.33 -10.07 -6.95
N THR A 186 7.42 -10.18 -7.71
CA THR A 186 7.74 -11.46 -8.35
C THR A 186 8.11 -12.44 -7.25
N ALA A 187 7.28 -13.47 -7.08
CA ALA A 187 7.41 -14.58 -6.13
C ALA A 187 8.77 -14.69 -5.43
N ARG A 188 8.77 -14.41 -4.12
CA ARG A 188 9.87 -14.69 -3.18
C ARG A 188 10.45 -16.07 -3.48
N GLY A 189 11.78 -16.13 -3.57
CA GLY A 189 12.55 -17.31 -3.91
C GLY A 189 12.07 -18.56 -3.17
N LEU A 190 11.53 -19.50 -3.93
CA LEU A 190 11.76 -20.92 -3.67
C LEU A 190 13.10 -21.24 -4.33
N PRO A 191 14.06 -21.93 -3.69
CA PRO A 191 15.16 -22.52 -4.43
C PRO A 191 14.53 -23.36 -5.55
N ALA A 192 14.96 -23.14 -6.79
CA ALA A 192 14.60 -24.02 -7.88
C ALA A 192 14.90 -25.44 -7.40
N ARG A 193 13.87 -26.27 -7.23
CA ARG A 193 14.08 -27.71 -7.14
C ARG A 193 14.75 -28.06 -8.46
N THR A 194 16.06 -28.27 -8.38
CA THR A 194 16.80 -28.93 -9.43
C THR A 194 16.22 -30.34 -9.49
N ASP A 195 15.26 -30.53 -10.39
CA ASP A 195 14.94 -31.85 -10.90
C ASP A 195 16.20 -32.34 -11.62
N ARG A 196 17.14 -32.90 -10.83
CA ARG A 196 18.12 -33.85 -11.33
C ARG A 196 17.32 -35.08 -11.76
N ARG A 197 16.82 -35.06 -12.99
CA ARG A 197 16.67 -36.31 -13.73
C ARG A 197 18.07 -36.87 -13.96
N PRO A 198 18.37 -38.11 -13.54
CA PRO A 198 19.54 -38.79 -14.04
C PRO A 198 19.30 -39.06 -15.52
N ALA A 199 20.01 -38.36 -16.39
CA ALA A 199 20.08 -38.73 -17.80
C ALA A 199 20.83 -40.06 -17.90
N ALA A 200 20.15 -41.02 -18.52
CA ALA A 200 20.53 -42.41 -18.64
C ALA A 200 21.91 -42.61 -19.25
N GLY A 201 22.63 -43.60 -18.72
CA GLY A 201 23.89 -44.07 -19.26
C GLY A 201 23.75 -44.47 -20.73
N HIS A 202 24.57 -43.85 -21.57
CA HIS A 202 24.78 -44.25 -22.94
C HIS A 202 25.79 -45.40 -22.95
N THR A 203 25.33 -46.62 -22.67
CA THR A 203 26.10 -47.84 -22.98
C THR A 203 25.94 -48.10 -24.47
N ARG A 204 27.00 -47.86 -25.25
CA ARG A 204 27.09 -48.31 -26.65
C ARG A 204 27.17 -49.85 -26.64
N PRO A 205 26.35 -50.57 -27.41
CA PRO A 205 26.58 -51.99 -27.63
C PRO A 205 27.80 -52.16 -28.55
N VAL A 206 28.68 -53.07 -28.15
CA VAL A 206 29.78 -53.62 -28.94
C VAL A 206 29.20 -54.71 -29.84
N ASP A 207 29.31 -54.54 -31.16
CA ASP A 207 29.02 -55.59 -32.13
C ASP A 207 30.24 -56.52 -32.30
N PRO A 208 30.08 -57.84 -32.14
CA PRO A 208 31.14 -58.79 -32.43
C PRO A 208 31.07 -59.29 -33.88
N THR A 209 32.19 -59.09 -34.58
CA THR A 209 32.79 -60.04 -35.52
C THR A 209 32.06 -60.33 -36.84
N THR A 210 32.65 -59.89 -37.96
CA THR A 210 32.79 -60.72 -39.17
C THR A 210 34.11 -60.42 -39.87
N ILE A 211 34.81 -61.51 -40.17
CA ILE A 211 36.14 -61.68 -40.75
C ILE A 211 36.10 -61.46 -42.28
N GLY A 212 37.17 -60.94 -42.89
CA GLY A 212 37.35 -60.98 -44.35
C GLY A 212 38.56 -60.19 -44.90
N THR A 213 39.68 -60.90 -45.07
CA THR A 213 40.98 -60.56 -45.70
C THR A 213 40.90 -60.10 -47.16
N VAL A 214 41.77 -59.16 -47.61
CA VAL A 214 42.43 -59.22 -48.94
C VAL A 214 43.80 -58.49 -48.92
N VAL A 215 44.83 -59.23 -49.38
CA VAL A 215 46.25 -58.92 -49.71
C VAL A 215 47.20 -58.49 -48.59
#